data_AF-A0A2V6UH03-F1
#
_entry.id   AF-A0A2V6UH03-F1
#
_cell.length_a   1.000
_cell.length_b   1.000
_cell.length_c   1.000
_cell.angle_alpha   90.00
_cell.angle_beta   90.00
_cell.angle_gamma   90.00
#
_symmetry.space_group_name_H-M   'P 1'
#
loop_
_entity.id
_entity.type
_entity.pdbx_description
1 polymer ?
#
loop_
_entity_poly.entity_id
_entity_poly.type
_entity_poly.pdbx_seq_one_letter_code
_entity_poly.pdbx_strand_id
1 'polypeptide(L)'
;MGVPEPLKRSVVVFTLVLLAGLALTTSALAVDPGFPPPTGDPSIVPAGAHLDRIWDGGCILTEGVAAGHDGMIYFSDITFSRFCKDPSGKYIQAGNIWRYNPKTGEATIYRSPSGMSNGLKFDRDGNMIAALGADYGGR
;
A
#
# COMPACT_ATOMS: atom_id res chain seq x y z
N MET A 1 -52.01 12.63 19.15
CA MET A 1 -52.07 13.13 17.76
C MET A 1 -51.16 12.25 16.91
N GLY A 2 -51.72 11.24 16.24
CA GLY A 2 -50.97 10.26 15.44
C GLY A 2 -50.79 10.76 14.02
N VAL A 3 -49.58 10.64 13.47
CA VAL A 3 -49.28 10.97 12.07
C VAL A 3 -50.07 10.02 11.14
N PRO A 4 -50.79 10.52 10.12
CA PRO A 4 -51.61 9.68 9.22
C PRO A 4 -50.75 8.66 8.46
N GLU A 5 -51.22 7.41 8.36
CA GLU A 5 -50.56 6.30 7.66
C GLU A 5 -50.05 6.57 6.22
N PRO A 6 -50.74 7.33 5.34
CA PRO A 6 -50.24 7.54 3.98
C PRO A 6 -48.97 8.40 3.93
N LEU A 7 -48.73 9.24 4.95
CA LEU A 7 -47.53 10.08 5.02
C LEU A 7 -46.28 9.28 5.41
N LYS A 8 -46.44 8.19 6.19
CA LYS A 8 -45.35 7.29 6.56
C LYS A 8 -44.84 6.47 5.37
N ARG A 9 -45.72 6.09 4.43
CA ARG A 9 -45.33 5.35 3.22
C ARG A 9 -44.52 6.21 2.25
N SER A 10 -44.88 7.49 2.06
CA SER A 10 -44.14 8.40 1.17
C SER A 10 -42.75 8.77 1.68
N VAL A 11 -42.57 8.92 2.99
CA VAL A 11 -41.25 9.20 3.60
C VAL A 11 -40.32 7.98 3.50
N VAL A 12 -40.83 6.76 3.69
CA VAL A 12 -40.03 5.52 3.57
C VAL A 12 -39.56 5.29 2.12
N VAL A 13 -40.41 5.55 1.13
CA VAL A 13 -40.04 5.39 -0.30
C VAL A 13 -39.02 6.45 -0.74
N PHE A 14 -39.12 7.70 -0.29
CA PHE A 14 -38.11 8.73 -0.61
C PHE A 14 -36.75 8.48 0.08
N THR A 15 -36.73 7.91 1.28
CA THR A 15 -35.48 7.61 2.01
C THR A 15 -34.72 6.44 1.37
N LEU A 16 -35.42 5.43 0.83
CA LEU A 16 -34.81 4.28 0.14
C LEU A 16 -34.16 4.67 -1.21
N VAL A 17 -34.71 5.64 -1.94
CA VAL A 17 -34.15 6.09 -3.22
C VAL A 17 -32.90 6.97 -3.01
N LEU A 18 -32.83 7.78 -1.94
CA LEU A 18 -31.61 8.54 -1.60
C LEU A 18 -30.47 7.64 -1.10
N LEU A 19 -30.77 6.55 -0.37
CA LEU A 19 -29.77 5.59 0.09
C LEU A 19 -29.21 4.70 -1.04
N ALA A 20 -29.99 4.43 -2.08
CA ALA A 20 -29.51 3.72 -3.27
C ALA A 20 -28.66 4.61 -4.20
N GLY A 21 -28.90 5.92 -4.22
CA GLY A 21 -28.17 6.88 -5.07
C GLY A 21 -26.77 7.28 -4.56
N LEU A 22 -26.49 7.08 -3.27
CA LEU A 22 -25.20 7.45 -2.66
C LEU A 22 -24.13 6.35 -2.69
N ALA A 23 -24.48 5.13 -3.09
CA ALA A 23 -23.61 3.95 -2.93
C ALA A 23 -22.77 3.60 -4.17
N LEU A 24 -22.76 4.43 -5.20
CA LEU A 24 -22.04 4.20 -6.46
C LEU A 24 -21.10 5.37 -6.80
N THR A 25 -20.34 5.85 -5.82
CA THR A 25 -19.09 6.53 -6.15
C THR A 25 -18.06 5.45 -6.44
N THR A 26 -17.99 5.01 -7.70
CA THR A 26 -16.77 4.37 -8.18
C THR A 26 -15.66 5.39 -7.95
N SER A 27 -14.82 5.16 -6.94
CA SER A 27 -13.57 5.88 -6.82
C SER A 27 -12.87 5.69 -8.16
N ALA A 28 -12.79 6.75 -8.95
CA ALA A 28 -12.02 6.72 -10.18
C ALA A 28 -10.58 6.46 -9.76
N LEU A 29 -10.17 5.19 -9.79
CA LEU A 29 -8.78 4.84 -9.65
C LEU A 29 -8.10 5.53 -10.81
N ALA A 30 -7.27 6.53 -10.50
CA ALA A 30 -6.48 7.19 -11.52
C ALA A 30 -5.72 6.09 -12.28
N VAL A 31 -6.00 5.95 -13.56
CA VAL A 31 -5.29 5.01 -14.41
C VAL A 31 -3.84 5.47 -14.42
N ASP A 32 -2.94 4.59 -13.98
CA ASP A 32 -1.52 4.81 -14.09
C ASP A 32 -1.18 5.00 -15.57
N PRO A 33 -0.64 6.16 -16.00
CA PRO A 33 -0.21 6.33 -17.39
C PRO A 33 0.94 5.39 -17.77
N GLY A 34 1.53 4.69 -16.79
CA GLY A 34 2.66 3.81 -16.96
C GLY A 34 3.96 4.61 -17.14
N PHE A 35 5.03 3.88 -17.43
CA PHE A 35 6.33 4.46 -17.70
C PHE A 35 6.65 4.40 -19.20
N PRO A 36 7.44 5.35 -19.74
CA PRO A 36 7.91 5.25 -21.11
C PRO A 36 8.74 3.96 -21.29
N PRO A 37 8.74 3.37 -22.50
CA PRO A 37 9.59 2.22 -22.79
C PRO A 37 11.05 2.52 -22.44
N PRO A 38 11.79 1.58 -21.82
CA PRO A 38 13.20 1.75 -21.56
C PRO A 38 13.96 1.91 -22.89
N THR A 39 15.01 2.72 -22.85
CA THR A 39 15.92 2.93 -23.97
C THR A 39 17.33 2.50 -23.55
N GLY A 40 18.19 2.15 -24.50
CA GLY A 40 19.57 1.76 -24.21
C GLY A 40 20.03 0.52 -24.96
N ASP A 41 21.06 -0.14 -24.44
CA ASP A 41 21.66 -1.33 -25.03
C ASP A 41 20.73 -2.56 -24.86
N PRO A 42 20.27 -3.18 -25.96
CA PRO A 42 19.37 -4.33 -25.89
C PRO A 42 20.02 -5.60 -25.32
N SER A 43 21.35 -5.63 -25.18
CA SER A 43 22.06 -6.71 -24.47
C SER A 43 21.95 -6.60 -22.94
N ILE A 44 21.58 -5.43 -22.42
CA ILE A 44 21.38 -5.17 -20.99
C ILE A 44 19.88 -5.19 -20.65
N VAL A 45 19.06 -4.50 -21.44
CA VAL A 45 17.60 -4.44 -21.25
C VAL A 45 16.92 -5.09 -22.46
N PRO A 46 16.22 -6.22 -22.29
CA PRO A 46 15.58 -6.92 -23.40
C PRO A 46 14.64 -6.02 -24.19
N ALA A 47 14.61 -6.19 -25.51
CA ALA A 47 13.65 -5.53 -26.37
C ALA A 47 12.21 -5.84 -25.91
N GLY A 48 11.37 -4.81 -25.78
CA GLY A 48 10.00 -4.95 -25.29
C GLY A 48 9.84 -5.02 -23.78
N ALA A 49 10.93 -4.88 -23.01
CA ALA A 49 10.83 -4.63 -21.58
C ALA A 49 9.99 -3.36 -21.32
N HIS A 50 9.26 -3.34 -20.22
CA HIS A 50 8.51 -2.20 -19.72
C HIS A 50 8.73 -2.08 -18.22
N LEU A 51 8.60 -0.86 -17.71
CA LEU A 51 8.68 -0.60 -16.28
C LEU A 51 7.25 -0.55 -15.72
N ASP A 52 7.02 -1.32 -14.66
CA ASP A 52 5.73 -1.38 -13.97
C ASP A 52 5.81 -0.74 -12.59
N ARG A 53 4.77 0.00 -12.23
CA ARG A 53 4.55 0.37 -10.84
C ARG A 53 3.96 -0.83 -10.12
N ILE A 54 4.80 -1.49 -9.33
CA ILE A 54 4.40 -2.66 -8.55
C ILE A 54 3.65 -2.27 -7.28
N TRP A 55 4.04 -1.16 -6.65
CA TRP A 55 3.44 -0.69 -5.40
C TRP A 55 3.84 0.76 -5.11
N ASP A 56 2.92 1.54 -4.56
CA ASP A 56 3.13 2.94 -4.15
C ASP A 56 2.31 3.35 -2.92
N GLY A 57 1.75 2.39 -2.18
CA GLY A 57 0.90 2.64 -1.02
C GLY A 57 1.63 3.10 0.24
N GLY A 58 2.91 3.47 0.13
CA GLY A 58 3.76 3.81 1.26
C GLY A 58 3.55 5.23 1.74
N CYS A 59 4.07 5.52 2.93
CA CYS A 59 3.92 6.86 3.46
C CYS A 59 4.90 7.85 2.82
N ILE A 60 6.19 7.51 2.78
CA ILE A 60 7.23 8.45 2.33
C ILE A 60 8.40 7.81 1.62
N LEU A 61 8.91 6.66 2.10
CA LEU A 61 10.13 6.07 1.55
C LEU A 61 10.07 4.55 1.54
N THR A 62 10.14 3.98 0.36
CA THR A 62 10.50 2.57 0.17
C THR A 62 12.02 2.41 0.16
N GLU A 63 12.51 1.36 0.82
CA GLU A 63 13.94 1.05 0.88
C GLU A 63 14.19 -0.45 1.06
N GLY A 64 15.45 -0.86 0.89
CA GLY A 64 15.92 -2.19 1.29
C GLY A 64 15.10 -3.36 0.72
N VAL A 65 15.11 -3.51 -0.60
CA VAL A 65 14.45 -4.64 -1.26
C VAL A 65 15.27 -5.93 -1.12
N ALA A 66 14.61 -7.05 -0.85
CA ALA A 66 15.21 -8.37 -0.80
C ALA A 66 14.26 -9.44 -1.38
N ALA A 67 14.76 -10.28 -2.27
CA ALA A 67 14.06 -11.49 -2.68
C ALA A 67 14.20 -12.56 -1.59
N GLY A 68 13.06 -13.11 -1.16
CA GLY A 68 13.02 -14.25 -0.24
C GLY A 68 13.29 -15.56 -0.96
N HIS A 69 13.66 -16.59 -0.18
CA HIS A 69 13.85 -17.94 -0.71
C HIS A 69 12.54 -18.59 -1.18
N ASP A 70 11.40 -18.03 -0.78
CA ASP A 70 10.04 -18.43 -1.19
C ASP A 70 9.60 -17.81 -2.53
N GLY A 71 10.47 -17.00 -3.17
CA GLY A 71 10.17 -16.32 -4.42
C GLY A 71 9.32 -15.06 -4.26
N MET A 72 9.07 -14.61 -3.03
CA MET A 72 8.41 -13.34 -2.74
C MET A 72 9.44 -12.21 -2.69
N ILE A 73 8.99 -10.97 -2.89
CA ILE A 73 9.83 -9.77 -2.79
C ILE A 73 9.45 -9.02 -1.51
N TYR A 74 10.43 -8.67 -0.69
CA TYR A 74 10.24 -7.95 0.55
C TYR A 74 10.89 -6.58 0.44
N PHE A 75 10.24 -5.55 0.99
CA PHE A 75 10.81 -4.20 1.01
C PHE A 75 10.27 -3.43 2.21
N SER A 76 11.08 -2.49 2.68
CA SER A 76 10.71 -1.60 3.77
C SER A 76 9.87 -0.43 3.27
N ASP A 77 8.91 0.00 4.08
CA ASP A 77 8.22 1.29 3.99
C ASP A 77 8.49 2.03 5.30
N ILE A 78 9.38 3.02 5.22
CA ILE A 78 9.84 3.79 6.38
C ILE A 78 8.88 4.94 6.61
N THR A 79 8.27 5.00 7.79
CA THR A 79 7.23 5.97 8.10
C THR A 79 7.75 7.11 8.99
N PHE A 80 8.69 7.92 8.48
CA PHE A 80 9.32 9.01 9.24
C PHE A 80 8.31 9.84 10.03
N SER A 81 8.43 9.88 11.37
CA SER A 81 7.43 10.46 12.28
C SER A 81 7.16 11.95 12.03
N ARG A 82 8.15 12.65 11.46
CA ARG A 82 8.03 14.04 11.02
C ARG A 82 6.95 14.22 9.94
N PHE A 83 6.86 13.29 8.99
CA PHE A 83 6.04 13.40 7.79
C PHE A 83 4.81 12.48 7.84
N CYS A 84 4.97 11.28 8.40
CA CYS A 84 3.98 10.23 8.41
C CYS A 84 3.09 10.33 9.64
N LYS A 85 2.02 11.12 9.50
CA LYS A 85 1.06 11.40 10.56
C LYS A 85 -0.35 11.02 10.15
N ASP A 86 -1.12 10.56 11.12
CA ASP A 86 -2.56 10.40 10.97
C ASP A 86 -3.27 11.79 10.92
N PRO A 87 -4.58 11.84 10.65
CA PRO A 87 -5.33 13.10 10.60
C PRO A 87 -5.32 13.89 11.93
N SER A 88 -4.99 13.27 13.06
CA SER A 88 -4.82 13.94 14.35
C SER A 88 -3.43 14.55 14.55
N GLY A 89 -2.52 14.32 13.60
CA GLY A 89 -1.14 14.80 13.64
C GLY A 89 -0.18 13.88 14.41
N LYS A 90 -0.63 12.69 14.82
CA LYS A 90 0.20 11.70 15.52
C LYS A 90 0.89 10.79 14.52
N TYR A 91 2.15 10.45 14.75
CA TYR A 91 2.82 9.48 13.89
C TYR A 91 2.17 8.10 14.00
N ILE A 92 2.12 7.38 12.88
CA ILE A 92 1.31 6.16 12.76
C ILE A 92 1.97 5.00 13.53
N GLN A 93 3.18 4.63 13.14
CA GLN A 93 3.98 3.56 13.76
C GLN A 93 5.43 3.60 13.27
N ALA A 94 6.27 2.66 13.73
CA ALA A 94 7.67 2.53 13.34
C ALA A 94 7.85 1.64 12.09
N GLY A 95 7.33 2.09 10.95
CA GLY A 95 7.53 1.48 9.63
C GLY A 95 6.84 0.14 9.43
N ASN A 96 6.88 -0.32 8.17
CA ASN A 96 6.37 -1.62 7.74
C ASN A 96 7.44 -2.36 6.93
N ILE A 97 7.34 -3.69 6.91
CA ILE A 97 7.91 -4.51 5.85
C ILE A 97 6.75 -5.07 5.04
N TRP A 98 6.77 -4.82 3.74
CA TRP A 98 5.83 -5.36 2.78
C TRP A 98 6.38 -6.63 2.15
N ARG A 99 5.47 -7.52 1.74
CA ARG A 99 5.74 -8.70 0.92
C ARG A 99 4.89 -8.63 -0.34
N TYR A 100 5.55 -8.61 -1.47
CA TYR A 100 4.97 -8.66 -2.80
C TYR A 100 5.09 -10.05 -3.43
N ASN A 101 3.98 -10.54 -3.97
CA ASN A 101 3.93 -11.78 -4.72
C ASN A 101 3.97 -11.49 -6.23
N PRO A 102 5.09 -11.76 -6.92
CA PRO A 102 5.22 -11.46 -8.35
C PRO A 102 4.31 -12.30 -9.25
N LYS A 103 3.74 -13.41 -8.74
CA LYS A 103 2.81 -14.24 -9.52
C LYS A 103 1.39 -13.69 -9.51
N THR A 104 0.99 -13.02 -8.44
CA THR A 104 -0.39 -12.50 -8.28
C THR A 104 -0.46 -10.97 -8.37
N GLY A 105 0.66 -10.27 -8.26
CA GLY A 105 0.69 -8.82 -8.18
C GLY A 105 0.29 -8.26 -6.81
N GLU A 106 0.11 -9.11 -5.80
CA GLU A 106 -0.41 -8.70 -4.50
C GLU A 106 0.71 -8.24 -3.57
N ALA A 107 0.54 -7.07 -2.93
CA ALA A 107 1.39 -6.59 -1.84
C ALA A 107 0.64 -6.66 -0.50
N THR A 108 1.24 -7.33 0.48
CA THR A 108 0.67 -7.56 1.81
C THR A 108 1.66 -7.15 2.91
N ILE A 109 1.17 -6.83 4.10
CA ILE A 109 2.04 -6.58 5.25
C ILE A 109 2.70 -7.89 5.68
N TYR A 110 4.03 -7.89 5.73
CA TYR A 110 4.82 -8.97 6.32
C TYR A 110 5.10 -8.72 7.81
N ARG A 111 5.45 -7.47 8.16
CA ARG A 111 5.70 -7.08 9.56
C ARG A 111 5.35 -5.63 9.81
N SER A 112 4.64 -5.39 10.92
CA SER A 112 4.18 -4.07 11.38
C SER A 112 4.03 -4.11 12.92
N PRO A 113 4.67 -3.21 13.69
CA PRO A 113 5.69 -2.27 13.26
C PRO A 113 6.99 -2.99 12.88
N SER A 114 7.74 -2.45 11.93
CA SER A 114 9.02 -3.00 11.50
C SER A 114 10.21 -2.54 12.34
N GLY A 115 10.04 -1.50 13.16
CA GLY A 115 11.13 -0.86 13.89
C GLY A 115 11.95 0.07 12.99
N MET A 116 11.30 0.76 12.05
CA MET A 116 11.94 1.57 11.01
C MET A 116 12.96 0.76 10.21
N SER A 117 12.57 -0.43 9.74
CA SER A 117 13.41 -1.24 8.88
C SER A 117 13.84 -0.44 7.63
N ASN A 118 15.10 -0.58 7.24
CA ASN A 118 15.63 -0.03 6.00
C ASN A 118 16.18 -1.20 5.20
N GLY A 119 17.50 -1.44 5.22
CA GLY A 119 18.14 -2.53 4.50
C GLY A 119 17.64 -3.91 4.97
N LEU A 120 17.19 -4.72 4.02
CA LEU A 120 16.77 -6.10 4.23
C LEU A 120 17.72 -7.07 3.49
N LYS A 121 17.97 -8.23 4.09
CA LYS A 121 18.68 -9.33 3.43
C LYS A 121 18.25 -10.66 4.05
N PHE A 122 18.08 -11.69 3.24
CA PHE A 122 17.95 -13.05 3.76
C PHE A 122 19.32 -13.69 3.92
N ASP A 123 19.55 -14.32 5.06
CA ASP A 123 20.71 -15.19 5.26
C ASP A 123 20.52 -16.55 4.56
N ARG A 124 21.54 -17.40 4.63
CA ARG A 124 21.54 -18.72 3.97
C ARG A 124 20.44 -19.65 4.49
N ASP A 125 20.06 -19.49 5.76
CA ASP A 125 19.07 -20.35 6.41
C ASP A 125 17.64 -19.82 6.20
N GLY A 126 17.49 -18.70 5.49
CA GLY A 126 16.20 -18.08 5.15
C GLY A 126 15.69 -17.11 6.21
N ASN A 127 16.52 -16.70 7.18
CA ASN A 127 16.15 -15.68 8.14
C ASN A 127 16.32 -14.28 7.53
N MET A 128 15.33 -13.41 7.71
CA MET A 128 15.47 -12.00 7.33
C MET A 128 16.30 -11.24 8.37
N ILE A 129 17.39 -10.65 7.90
CA ILE A 129 18.19 -9.67 8.62
C ILE A 129 17.72 -8.28 8.19
N ALA A 130 17.33 -7.46 9.17
CA ALA A 130 16.85 -6.10 8.94
C ALA A 130 17.70 -5.08 9.71
N ALA A 131 18.19 -4.07 9.00
CA ALA A 131 18.76 -2.88 9.63
C ALA A 131 17.61 -1.98 10.09
N LEU A 132 17.55 -1.72 11.40
CA LEU A 132 16.51 -0.90 12.02
C LEU A 132 17.03 0.52 12.27
N GLY A 133 16.26 1.52 11.86
CA GLY A 133 16.58 2.94 11.99
C GLY A 133 16.25 3.52 13.36
N ALA A 134 16.65 4.77 13.55
CA ALA A 134 16.20 5.63 14.66
C ALA A 134 14.73 6.05 14.46
N ASP A 135 14.24 7.03 15.22
CA ASP A 135 12.87 7.55 15.13
C ASP A 135 11.82 6.53 15.59
N TYR A 136 11.90 6.13 16.86
CA TYR A 136 11.06 5.08 17.49
C TYR A 136 11.24 3.68 16.89
N GLY A 137 12.31 3.47 16.11
CA GLY A 137 12.70 2.18 15.57
C GLY A 137 13.40 1.27 16.59
N GLY A 138 14.19 0.32 16.09
CA GLY A 138 14.80 -0.74 16.90
C GLY A 138 15.99 -0.34 17.79
N ARG A 139 16.32 0.95 17.88
CA ARG A 139 17.42 1.50 18.70
C ARG A 139 17.07 2.89 19.21
#